data_AF-A0ABD0MQW2-F1
#
_entry.id   AF-A0ABD0MQW2-F1
#
_cell.length_a   1.000
_cell.length_b   1.000
_cell.length_c   1.000
_cell.angle_alpha   90.00
_cell.angle_beta   90.00
_cell.angle_gamma   90.00
#
_symmetry.space_group_name_H-M   'P 1'
#
loop_
_entity.id
_entity.type
_entity.pdbx_description
1 polymer ?
#
loop_
_entity_poly.entity_id
_entity_poly.type
_entity_poly.pdbx_seq_one_letter_code
_entity_poly.pdbx_strand_id
1 'polypeptide(L)'
;MSDAADAVTGITGGSVIINCAYDLKNVKTRDSAKSFCKMLGSECTMVTEVKNDLWIPEERFSMIDDKSLGLVSVLIRNLTVNDSGTYRCKADSTWFQEVKFNVEQ
;
A
#
# COMPACT_ATOMS: atom_id res chain seq x y z
N MET A 1 19.74 18.03 -2.88
CA MET A 1 18.79 17.76 -3.98
C MET A 1 17.80 16.73 -3.45
N SER A 2 16.52 16.90 -3.76
CA SER A 2 15.32 16.55 -2.96
C SER A 2 15.20 15.13 -2.42
N ASP A 3 15.01 15.02 -1.10
CA ASP A 3 14.80 13.79 -0.33
C ASP A 3 13.32 13.65 0.10
N ALA A 4 12.40 13.90 -0.83
CA ALA A 4 11.00 13.51 -0.66
C ALA A 4 10.74 12.38 -1.65
N ALA A 5 10.59 11.15 -1.16
CA ALA A 5 9.91 10.13 -1.94
C ALA A 5 8.59 10.74 -2.42
N ASP A 6 8.40 10.83 -3.74
CA ASP A 6 7.24 11.48 -4.33
C ASP A 6 5.98 10.92 -3.69
N ALA A 7 5.15 11.82 -3.14
CA ALA A 7 3.87 11.41 -2.58
C ALA A 7 3.01 10.84 -3.71
N VAL A 8 2.33 9.73 -3.44
CA VAL A 8 1.31 9.24 -4.36
C VAL A 8 0.13 10.21 -4.29
N THR A 9 -0.37 10.64 -5.43
CA THR A 9 -1.55 11.52 -5.52
C THR A 9 -2.71 10.79 -6.17
N GLY A 10 -3.92 11.05 -5.69
CA GLY A 10 -5.17 10.57 -6.26
C GLY A 10 -6.21 11.69 -6.29
N ILE A 11 -7.28 11.49 -7.06
CA ILE A 11 -8.39 12.44 -7.17
C ILE A 11 -9.64 11.82 -6.54
N THR A 12 -10.43 12.62 -5.85
CA THR A 12 -11.70 12.23 -5.22
C THR A 12 -12.62 11.54 -6.23
N GLY A 13 -13.28 10.44 -5.83
CA GLY A 13 -14.10 9.57 -6.67
C GLY A 13 -13.30 8.64 -7.60
N GLY A 14 -12.01 8.92 -7.82
CA GLY A 14 -11.11 8.12 -8.63
C GLY A 14 -10.61 6.84 -7.95
N SER A 15 -9.57 6.25 -8.53
CA SER A 15 -8.86 5.09 -7.97
C SER A 15 -7.36 5.27 -8.12
N VAL A 16 -6.59 4.64 -7.25
CA VAL A 16 -5.11 4.65 -7.30
C VAL A 16 -4.55 3.26 -7.08
N ILE A 17 -3.39 2.99 -7.69
CA ILE A 17 -2.56 1.83 -7.35
C ILE A 17 -1.33 2.34 -6.60
N ILE A 18 -1.19 1.93 -5.34
CA ILE A 18 0.00 2.17 -4.53
C ILE A 18 0.91 0.96 -4.66
N ASN A 19 2.15 1.19 -5.05
CA ASN A 19 3.16 0.15 -5.19
C ASN A 19 4.15 0.18 -4.04
N CYS A 20 4.43 -1.00 -3.49
CA CYS A 20 5.42 -1.23 -2.44
C CYS A 20 6.46 -2.25 -2.90
N ALA A 21 7.67 -1.79 -3.16
CA ALA A 21 8.78 -2.64 -3.57
C ALA A 21 9.52 -3.20 -2.35
N TYR A 22 10.00 -4.43 -2.44
CA TYR A 22 10.87 -5.05 -1.45
C TYR A 22 12.00 -5.84 -2.11
N ASP A 23 13.10 -6.00 -1.37
CA ASP A 23 14.26 -6.76 -1.86
C ASP A 23 13.94 -8.26 -1.94
N LEU A 24 14.00 -8.80 -3.15
CA LEU A 24 13.83 -10.22 -3.45
C LEU A 24 14.87 -11.13 -2.74
N LYS A 25 16.04 -10.59 -2.41
CA LYS A 25 17.09 -11.32 -1.68
C LYS A 25 16.75 -11.47 -0.20
N ASN A 26 15.89 -10.60 0.34
CA ASN A 26 15.37 -10.74 1.69
C ASN A 26 14.25 -11.79 1.70
N VAL A 27 14.65 -13.05 1.79
CA VAL A 27 13.75 -14.22 1.79
C VAL A 27 12.71 -14.13 2.90
N LYS A 28 13.08 -13.57 4.07
CA LYS A 28 12.13 -13.33 5.17
C LYS A 28 11.01 -12.43 4.69
N THR A 29 11.32 -11.25 4.16
CA THR A 29 10.29 -10.36 3.61
C THR A 29 9.52 -11.04 2.48
N ARG A 30 10.21 -11.65 1.50
CA ARG A 30 9.58 -12.26 0.32
C ARG A 30 8.54 -13.33 0.69
N ASP A 31 8.86 -14.20 1.64
CA ASP A 31 8.03 -15.37 1.95
C ASP A 31 7.00 -15.09 3.06
N SER A 32 7.16 -14.01 3.83
CA SER A 32 6.18 -13.52 4.81
C SER A 32 4.88 -13.00 4.19
N ALA A 33 3.80 -13.09 4.96
CA ALA A 33 2.51 -12.50 4.59
C ALA A 33 2.63 -10.97 4.56
N LYS A 34 2.08 -10.34 3.51
CA LYS A 34 2.12 -8.88 3.36
C LYS A 34 0.81 -8.24 3.79
N SER A 35 0.90 -7.07 4.38
CA SER A 35 -0.25 -6.23 4.68
C SER A 35 0.06 -4.76 4.41
N PHE A 36 -1.01 -4.00 4.18
CA PHE A 36 -1.00 -2.56 4.02
C PHE A 36 -1.80 -1.94 5.15
N CYS A 37 -1.23 -0.93 5.83
CA CYS A 37 -1.90 -0.26 6.94
C CYS A 37 -1.78 1.25 6.85
N LYS A 38 -2.75 1.95 7.45
CA LYS A 38 -2.75 3.40 7.63
C LYS A 38 -2.20 3.72 9.02
N MET A 39 -1.31 4.71 9.10
CA MET A 39 -0.79 5.19 10.38
C MET A 39 -1.80 6.13 11.05
N LEU A 40 -2.12 5.85 12.31
CA LEU A 40 -2.89 6.70 13.21
C LEU A 40 -2.01 6.98 14.44
N GLY A 41 -1.28 8.11 14.40
CA GLY A 41 -0.24 8.38 15.38
C GLY A 41 0.89 7.33 15.28
N SER A 42 1.14 6.61 16.39
CA SER A 42 2.09 5.49 16.43
C SER A 42 1.47 4.14 16.03
N GLU A 43 0.15 4.05 15.95
CA GLU A 43 -0.56 2.82 15.61
C GLU A 43 -0.70 2.65 14.10
N CYS A 44 -0.77 1.39 13.66
CA CYS A 44 -0.91 1.01 12.27
C CYS A 44 -2.18 0.18 12.15
N THR A 45 -3.23 0.80 11.61
CA THR A 45 -4.54 0.17 11.42
C THR A 45 -4.55 -0.52 10.06
N MET A 46 -4.74 -1.84 10.07
CA MET A 46 -4.76 -2.65 8.84
C MET A 46 -5.86 -2.16 7.89
N VAL A 47 -5.48 -1.99 6.61
CA VAL A 47 -6.36 -1.57 5.52
C VAL A 47 -6.72 -2.77 4.66
N THR A 48 -5.71 -3.55 4.26
CA THR A 48 -5.89 -4.79 3.50
C THR A 48 -4.66 -5.69 3.65
N GLU A 49 -4.85 -6.96 3.35
CA GLU A 49 -3.82 -7.97 3.14
C GLU A 49 -3.89 -8.54 1.72
N VAL A 50 -2.95 -9.41 1.36
CA VAL A 50 -2.88 -10.01 0.03
C VAL A 50 -4.11 -10.87 -0.25
N LYS A 51 -4.83 -10.56 -1.33
CA LYS A 51 -5.98 -11.31 -1.84
C LYS A 51 -5.66 -12.10 -3.12
N ASN A 52 -4.50 -11.83 -3.72
CA ASN A 52 -4.07 -12.36 -5.03
C ASN A 52 -4.99 -11.98 -6.21
N ASP A 53 -5.88 -11.00 -6.02
CA ASP A 53 -6.62 -10.32 -7.08
C ASP A 53 -6.80 -8.84 -6.73
N LEU A 54 -6.58 -7.95 -7.70
CA LEU A 54 -6.86 -6.51 -7.56
C LEU A 54 -8.29 -6.15 -7.96
N TRP A 55 -8.95 -6.95 -8.80
CA TRP A 55 -10.18 -6.60 -9.48
C TRP A 55 -11.42 -7.24 -8.87
N ILE A 56 -11.48 -7.26 -7.54
CA ILE A 56 -12.65 -7.73 -6.79
C ILE A 56 -13.71 -6.61 -6.80
N PRO A 57 -14.84 -6.73 -7.54
CA PRO A 57 -15.72 -5.60 -7.84
C PRO A 57 -16.39 -4.96 -6.62
N GLU A 58 -16.69 -5.76 -5.61
CA GLU A 58 -17.37 -5.32 -4.38
C GLU A 58 -16.41 -4.70 -3.35
N GLU A 59 -15.10 -4.77 -3.59
CA GLU A 59 -14.10 -4.33 -2.64
C GLU A 59 -13.47 -2.99 -3.01
N ARG A 60 -13.46 -2.10 -2.01
CA ARG A 60 -12.79 -0.82 -2.09
C ARG A 60 -11.26 -0.95 -2.07
N PHE A 61 -10.75 -1.90 -1.28
CA PHE A 61 -9.32 -2.15 -1.08
C PHE A 61 -8.99 -3.57 -1.50
N SER A 62 -8.03 -3.72 -2.42
CA SER A 62 -7.54 -5.01 -2.88
C SER A 62 -6.03 -4.97 -3.01
N MET A 63 -5.37 -6.11 -2.83
CA MET A 63 -3.91 -6.17 -2.79
C MET A 63 -3.37 -7.48 -3.37
N ILE A 64 -2.30 -7.36 -4.13
CA ILE A 64 -1.55 -8.49 -4.71
C ILE A 64 -0.07 -8.38 -4.36
N ASP A 65 0.62 -9.52 -4.26
CA ASP A 65 2.07 -9.61 -4.07
C ASP A 65 2.67 -10.35 -5.27
N ASP A 66 3.29 -9.62 -6.19
CA ASP A 66 4.10 -10.20 -7.26
C ASP A 66 5.50 -10.52 -6.71
N LYS A 67 5.65 -11.74 -6.20
CA LYS A 67 6.91 -12.24 -5.64
C LYS A 67 8.03 -12.41 -6.67
N SER A 68 7.71 -12.40 -7.96
CA SER A 68 8.73 -12.45 -9.02
C SER A 68 9.36 -11.09 -9.26
N LEU A 69 8.60 -10.01 -9.05
CA LEU A 69 9.05 -8.63 -9.18
C LEU A 69 9.44 -7.98 -7.85
N GLY A 70 9.08 -8.61 -6.72
CA GLY A 70 9.29 -8.03 -5.40
C GLY A 70 8.39 -6.82 -5.18
N LEU A 71 7.16 -6.89 -5.71
CA LEU A 71 6.26 -5.74 -5.82
C LEU A 71 4.89 -6.09 -5.28
N VAL A 72 4.49 -5.39 -4.21
CA VAL A 72 3.11 -5.38 -3.73
C VAL A 72 2.38 -4.24 -4.41
N SER A 73 1.20 -4.51 -4.97
CA SER A 73 0.30 -3.49 -5.50
C SER A 73 -0.98 -3.46 -4.68
N VAL A 74 -1.41 -2.26 -4.29
CA VAL A 74 -2.64 -2.01 -3.52
C VAL A 74 -3.54 -1.10 -4.34
N LEU A 75 -4.73 -1.57 -4.68
CA LEU A 75 -5.75 -0.79 -5.35
C LEU A 75 -6.72 -0.22 -4.32
N ILE A 76 -6.90 1.10 -4.36
CA ILE A 76 -7.91 1.82 -3.58
C ILE A 76 -8.90 2.47 -4.56
N ARG A 77 -10.19 2.14 -4.41
CA ARG A 77 -11.28 2.68 -5.23
C ARG A 77 -12.09 3.75 -4.51
N ASN A 78 -12.81 4.55 -5.28
CA ASN A 78 -13.75 5.56 -4.81
C ASN A 78 -13.12 6.52 -3.79
N LEU A 79 -11.96 7.09 -4.15
CA LEU A 79 -11.13 7.88 -3.24
C LEU A 79 -11.89 9.03 -2.59
N THR A 80 -11.53 9.33 -1.35
CA THR A 80 -12.02 10.45 -0.55
C THR A 80 -10.83 11.18 0.06
N VAL A 81 -11.00 12.46 0.39
CA VAL A 81 -9.94 13.23 1.08
C VAL A 81 -9.48 12.58 2.40
N ASN A 82 -10.34 11.79 3.04
CA ASN A 82 -10.04 11.04 4.27
C ASN A 82 -9.07 9.87 4.05
N ASP A 83 -8.85 9.44 2.81
CA ASP A 83 -7.83 8.44 2.50
C ASP A 83 -6.42 9.05 2.56
N SER A 84 -6.28 10.37 2.49
CA SER A 84 -4.96 11.01 2.65
C SER A 84 -4.30 10.62 3.98
N GLY A 85 -2.99 10.46 3.96
CA GLY A 85 -2.20 10.13 5.14
C GLY A 85 -0.95 9.32 4.83
N THR A 86 -0.32 8.84 5.90
CA THR A 86 0.87 7.98 5.82
C THR A 86 0.43 6.53 5.95
N TYR A 87 0.89 5.71 5.01
CA TYR A 87 0.66 4.27 4.97
C TYR A 87 1.97 3.52 5.07
N ARG A 88 1.90 2.25 5.49
CA ARG A 88 3.06 1.36 5.52
C ARG A 88 2.74 -0.01 4.95
N CYS A 89 3.70 -0.55 4.22
CA CYS A 89 3.72 -1.93 3.77
C CYS A 89 4.53 -2.77 4.75
N LYS A 90 3.94 -3.89 5.18
CA LYS A 90 4.48 -4.78 6.20
C LYS A 90 4.64 -6.19 5.65
N ALA A 91 5.67 -6.87 6.12
CA ALA A 91 5.85 -8.31 6.02
C ALA A 91 5.86 -8.86 7.46
N ASP A 92 4.81 -9.58 7.83
CA ASP A 92 4.49 -9.95 9.22
C ASP A 92 4.57 -8.72 10.16
N SER A 93 5.56 -8.72 11.08
CA SER A 93 5.81 -7.65 12.04
C SER A 93 6.80 -6.59 11.56
N THR A 94 7.40 -6.74 10.37
CA THR A 94 8.45 -5.87 9.85
C THR A 94 7.91 -4.92 8.79
N TRP A 95 8.17 -3.63 8.91
CA TRP A 95 7.83 -2.64 7.88
C TRP A 95 8.97 -2.57 6.87
N PHE A 96 8.64 -2.48 5.59
CA PHE A 96 9.66 -2.39 4.54
C PHE A 96 9.52 -1.14 3.67
N GLN A 97 8.35 -0.50 3.66
CA GLN A 97 8.16 0.76 2.95
C GLN A 97 7.08 1.63 3.60
N GLU A 98 7.34 2.94 3.65
CA GLU A 98 6.37 3.98 3.98
C GLU A 98 5.92 4.68 2.70
N VAL A 99 4.64 5.02 2.63
CA VAL A 99 4.02 5.72 1.50
C VAL A 99 3.25 6.92 2.03
N LYS A 100 3.53 8.10 1.48
CA LYS A 100 2.68 9.28 1.67
C LYS A 100 1.65 9.30 0.56
N PHE A 101 0.37 9.34 0.93
CA PHE A 101 -0.73 9.38 -0.02
C PHE A 101 -1.57 10.64 0.21
N ASN A 102 -1.85 11.38 -0.87
CA ASN A 102 -2.67 12.58 -0.86
C ASN A 102 -3.84 12.42 -1.85
N VAL A 103 -5.04 12.80 -1.42
CA VAL A 103 -6.23 12.84 -2.29
C VAL A 103 -6.68 14.29 -2.45
N GLU A 104 -6.73 14.72 -3.71
CA GLU A 104 -7.16 16.05 -4.12
C GLU A 104 -8.63 16.05 -4.56
N GLN A 105 -9.25 17.24 -4.62
CA GLN A 105 -10.62 17.43 -5.12
C GLN A 105 -10.65 17.63 -6.62
#